data_AF-A0A3C0G679-F1
#
_entry.id   AF-A0A3C0G679-F1
#
_cell.length_a   1.000
_cell.length_b   1.000
_cell.length_c   1.000
_cell.angle_alpha   90.00
_cell.angle_beta   90.00
_cell.angle_gamma   90.00
#
_symmetry.space_group_name_H-M   'P 1'
#
loop_
_entity.id
_entity.type
_entity.pdbx_description
1 polymer ?
#
loop_
_entity_poly.entity_id
_entity_poly.type
_entity_poly.pdbx_seq_one_letter_code
_entity_poly.pdbx_strand_id
1 'polypeptide(L)'
;MQYFRHFPRIPYIFGDKIEVGGEKVTSEIFQNISASVDIFEDIKNNSSFYTLYNVQDGDRPDQTSTFIYDTPIYHWTFSLVNDKIKEKGWPLSNEDLEKKVKKDFPHTFINTRNLLTGIMLPGQTVEGLQSGARGIVLRRHLDLGNIIIDLKATAKFIAGEVVRNVSLVAGDTGEVIVQSTGDEHLASHHF
;
A
#
# COMPACT_ATOMS: atom_id res chain seq x y z
N MET A 1 26.16 4.54 4.16
CA MET A 1 25.74 4.97 2.81
C MET A 1 26.93 5.65 2.13
N GLN A 2 27.60 5.01 1.16
CA GLN A 2 28.78 5.59 0.51
C GLN A 2 28.44 6.66 -0.54
N TYR A 3 27.25 6.61 -1.15
CA TYR A 3 26.83 7.55 -2.19
C TYR A 3 27.05 9.01 -1.79
N PHE A 4 26.56 9.40 -0.61
CA PHE A 4 26.62 10.78 -0.18
C PHE A 4 28.00 11.20 0.33
N ARG A 5 28.98 10.29 0.51
CA ARG A 5 30.27 10.60 1.18
C ARG A 5 30.98 11.83 0.62
N HIS A 6 30.88 12.07 -0.69
CA HIS A 6 31.55 13.17 -1.38
C HIS A 6 30.70 14.44 -1.54
N PHE A 7 29.49 14.44 -1.00
CA PHE A 7 28.58 15.58 -1.10
C PHE A 7 29.04 16.67 -0.12
N PRO A 8 28.99 17.95 -0.53
CA PRO A 8 29.43 19.05 0.31
C PRO A 8 28.60 19.09 1.60
N ARG A 9 29.26 19.40 2.71
CA ARG A 9 28.58 19.61 3.99
C ARG A 9 28.25 21.09 4.12
N ILE A 10 26.99 21.40 4.37
CA ILE A 10 26.48 22.76 4.49
C ILE A 10 25.88 22.97 5.88
N PRO A 11 25.93 24.20 6.43
CA PRO A 11 25.14 24.52 7.62
C PRO A 11 23.66 24.44 7.24
N TYR A 12 22.93 23.54 7.89
CA TYR A 12 21.51 23.31 7.68
C TYR A 12 20.73 23.56 8.98
N ILE A 13 19.58 24.20 8.85
CA ILE A 13 18.68 24.51 9.96
C ILE A 13 17.51 23.53 9.89
N PHE A 14 17.26 22.78 10.97
CA PHE A 14 16.12 21.87 11.05
C PHE A 14 14.88 22.61 11.55
N GLY A 15 13.79 22.51 10.77
CA GLY A 15 12.48 23.11 11.09
C GLY A 15 12.31 24.54 10.58
N ASP A 16 11.07 25.03 10.62
CA ASP A 16 10.70 26.40 10.23
C ASP A 16 11.01 27.38 11.36
N LYS A 17 12.29 27.58 11.68
CA LYS A 17 12.69 28.63 12.62
C LYS A 17 12.82 29.96 11.90
N ILE A 18 11.67 30.59 11.62
CA ILE A 18 11.57 32.05 11.52
C ILE A 18 11.71 32.55 12.95
N GLU A 19 12.63 33.48 13.19
CA GLU A 19 12.85 34.09 14.50
C GLU A 19 11.57 34.75 15.04
N VAL A 20 10.73 34.00 15.76
CA VAL A 20 9.62 34.55 16.54
C VAL A 20 9.91 34.23 18.00
N GLY A 21 10.52 35.18 18.70
CA GLY A 21 10.66 35.12 20.16
C GLY A 21 12.05 34.84 20.74
N GLY A 22 13.14 35.01 19.98
CA GLY A 22 14.50 35.05 20.55
C GLY A 22 15.14 33.70 20.91
N GLU A 23 14.56 32.58 20.46
CA GLU A 23 15.25 31.28 20.54
C GLU A 23 16.37 31.20 19.50
N LYS A 24 17.58 30.85 19.95
CA LYS A 24 18.74 30.68 19.07
C LYS A 24 18.44 29.62 18.00
N VAL A 25 18.57 30.01 16.74
CA VAL A 25 18.59 29.09 15.61
C VAL A 25 19.92 28.34 15.65
N THR A 26 19.88 27.05 15.99
CA THR A 26 21.06 26.18 15.93
C THR A 26 21.20 25.63 14.52
N SER A 27 22.23 26.04 13.80
CA SER A 27 22.61 25.43 12.52
C SER A 27 23.55 24.24 12.77
N GLU A 28 23.27 23.11 12.15
CA GLU A 28 24.10 21.90 12.22
C GLU A 28 24.81 21.65 10.88
N ILE A 29 26.03 21.12 10.91
CA ILE A 29 26.77 20.78 9.69
C ILE A 29 26.23 19.47 9.12
N PHE A 30 25.35 19.57 8.12
CA PHE A 30 24.68 18.44 7.50
C PHE A 30 25.18 18.19 6.07
N GLN A 31 24.98 16.97 5.58
CA GLN A 31 25.32 16.61 4.20
C GLN A 31 24.26 17.17 3.25
N ASN A 32 24.67 17.90 2.21
CA ASN A 32 23.73 18.49 1.27
C ASN A 32 23.08 17.41 0.39
N ILE A 33 21.92 16.89 0.77
CA ILE A 33 21.19 15.87 0.01
C ILE A 33 20.44 16.44 -1.22
N SER A 34 20.34 17.76 -1.36
CA SER A 34 19.70 18.42 -2.51
C SER A 34 20.62 18.52 -3.73
N ALA A 35 21.92 18.23 -3.56
CA ALA A 35 22.84 18.17 -4.68
C ALA A 35 22.48 16.99 -5.60
N SER A 36 22.40 17.24 -6.90
CA SER A 36 22.17 16.23 -7.93
C SER A 36 23.43 16.07 -8.78
N VAL A 37 23.65 14.87 -9.32
CA VAL A 37 24.80 14.55 -10.17
C VAL A 37 24.32 14.36 -11.61
N ASP A 38 24.49 15.39 -12.44
CA ASP A 38 23.94 15.44 -13.81
C ASP A 38 24.49 14.34 -14.73
N ILE A 39 25.76 13.95 -14.57
CA ILE A 39 26.43 12.92 -15.40
C ILE A 39 25.72 11.56 -15.32
N PHE A 40 25.00 11.30 -14.24
CA PHE A 40 24.35 10.00 -14.04
C PHE A 40 23.11 9.80 -14.95
N GLU A 41 22.40 10.89 -15.28
CA GLU A 41 21.21 10.83 -16.14
C GLU A 41 21.56 10.42 -17.58
N ASP A 42 22.72 10.84 -18.09
CA ASP A 42 23.19 10.46 -19.43
C ASP A 42 23.56 8.97 -19.51
N ILE A 43 24.20 8.43 -18.48
CA ILE A 43 24.61 7.02 -18.42
C ILE A 43 23.38 6.11 -18.26
N LYS A 44 22.40 6.55 -17.45
CA LYS A 44 21.14 5.84 -17.20
C LYS A 44 20.38 5.48 -18.47
N ASN A 45 20.44 6.34 -19.49
CA ASN A 45 19.74 6.12 -20.75
C ASN A 45 20.44 5.13 -21.70
N ASN A 46 21.68 4.73 -21.40
CA ASN A 46 22.43 3.82 -22.26
C ASN A 46 22.29 2.36 -21.81
N SER A 47 21.40 1.63 -22.47
CA SER A 47 21.09 0.23 -22.19
C SER A 47 22.27 -0.73 -22.34
N SER A 48 23.33 -0.34 -23.06
CA SER A 48 24.50 -1.21 -23.32
C SER A 48 25.34 -1.48 -22.07
N PHE A 49 25.20 -0.65 -21.03
CA PHE A 49 25.94 -0.80 -19.77
C PHE A 49 25.19 -1.65 -18.72
N TYR A 50 23.97 -2.11 -19.02
CA TYR A 50 23.13 -2.81 -18.05
C TYR A 50 22.93 -4.27 -18.42
N THR A 51 22.97 -5.13 -17.39
CA THR A 51 22.58 -6.54 -17.50
C THR A 51 21.36 -6.76 -16.63
N LEU A 52 20.39 -7.51 -17.14
CA LEU A 52 19.20 -7.88 -16.37
C LEU A 52 19.58 -8.91 -15.29
N TYR A 53 19.09 -8.68 -14.07
CA TYR A 53 19.26 -9.58 -12.95
C TYR A 53 17.91 -9.86 -12.30
N ASN A 54 17.65 -11.14 -11.99
CA ASN A 54 16.44 -11.58 -11.31
C ASN A 54 16.72 -11.70 -9.81
N VAL A 55 16.16 -10.76 -9.04
CA VAL A 55 16.23 -10.76 -7.58
C VAL A 55 15.49 -11.98 -7.02
N GLN A 56 16.13 -12.73 -6.11
CA GLN A 56 15.49 -13.89 -5.50
C GLN A 56 14.55 -13.46 -4.37
N ASP A 57 13.60 -14.33 -4.02
CA ASP A 57 12.65 -14.04 -2.95
C ASP A 57 13.38 -13.84 -1.60
N GLY A 58 13.06 -12.75 -0.92
CA GLY A 58 13.69 -12.37 0.35
C GLY A 58 15.07 -11.73 0.27
N ASP A 59 15.66 -11.60 -0.93
CA ASP A 59 16.93 -10.90 -1.09
C ASP A 59 16.78 -9.42 -0.76
N ARG A 60 17.67 -8.90 0.09
CA ARG A 60 17.76 -7.47 0.37
C ARG A 60 18.72 -6.77 -0.61
N PRO A 61 18.64 -5.43 -0.76
CA PRO A 61 19.53 -4.68 -1.66
C PRO A 61 21.03 -4.90 -1.36
N ASP A 62 21.42 -5.03 -0.10
CA ASP A 62 22.81 -5.29 0.32
C ASP A 62 23.30 -6.68 -0.09
N GLN A 63 22.44 -7.69 0.01
CA GLN A 63 22.73 -9.06 -0.43
C GLN A 63 22.85 -9.12 -1.96
N THR A 64 21.91 -8.50 -2.68
CA THR A 64 21.95 -8.41 -4.15
C THR A 64 23.21 -7.68 -4.64
N SER A 65 23.61 -6.61 -3.94
CA SER A 65 24.88 -5.93 -4.22
C SER A 65 26.09 -6.84 -4.00
N THR A 66 26.05 -7.70 -2.98
CA THR A 66 27.12 -8.67 -2.74
C THR A 66 27.20 -9.71 -3.85
N PHE A 67 26.07 -10.16 -4.41
CA PHE A 67 26.07 -11.13 -5.51
C PHE A 67 26.55 -10.55 -6.85
N ILE A 68 26.26 -9.28 -7.13
CA ILE A 68 26.59 -8.65 -8.42
C ILE A 68 27.97 -7.97 -8.39
N TYR A 69 28.33 -7.36 -7.26
CA TYR A 69 29.53 -6.50 -7.14
C TYR A 69 30.58 -7.04 -6.16
N ASP A 70 30.38 -8.23 -5.58
CA ASP A 70 31.21 -8.78 -4.50
C ASP A 70 31.31 -7.87 -3.26
N THR A 71 30.38 -6.91 -3.12
CA THR A 71 30.35 -5.99 -1.98
C THR A 71 28.94 -5.50 -1.67
N PRO A 72 28.55 -5.40 -0.38
CA PRO A 72 27.23 -4.90 0.01
C PRO A 72 27.08 -3.38 -0.13
N ILE A 73 28.16 -2.67 -0.46
CA ILE A 73 28.25 -1.22 -0.29
C ILE A 73 27.57 -0.46 -1.44
N TYR A 74 27.43 -1.08 -2.61
CA TYR A 74 26.93 -0.44 -3.84
C TYR A 74 25.41 -0.63 -4.07
N HIS A 75 24.65 -1.05 -3.06
CA HIS A 75 23.19 -1.26 -3.18
C HIS A 75 22.40 -0.01 -3.63
N TRP A 76 22.90 1.19 -3.38
CA TRP A 76 22.28 2.45 -3.80
C TRP A 76 22.23 2.62 -5.33
N THR A 77 23.12 1.94 -6.06
CA THR A 77 23.14 1.99 -7.53
C THR A 77 21.85 1.47 -8.14
N PHE A 78 21.18 0.49 -7.50
CA PHE A 78 19.90 -0.06 -7.97
C PHE A 78 18.80 0.99 -8.01
N SER A 79 18.74 1.88 -7.01
CA SER A 79 17.78 2.98 -6.96
C SER A 79 18.09 4.09 -7.97
N LEU A 80 19.31 4.18 -8.49
CA LEU A 80 19.65 5.16 -9.52
C LEU A 80 19.36 4.65 -10.93
N VAL A 81 19.58 3.36 -11.17
CA VAL A 81 19.35 2.74 -12.48
C VAL A 81 17.86 2.43 -12.70
N ASN A 82 17.12 2.06 -11.65
CA ASN A 82 15.71 1.68 -11.76
C ASN A 82 14.81 2.66 -11.00
N ASP A 83 14.09 3.50 -11.75
CA ASP A 83 13.15 4.47 -11.20
C ASP A 83 12.03 3.81 -10.38
N LYS A 84 11.60 2.60 -10.75
CA LYS A 84 10.56 1.89 -9.99
C LYS A 84 11.04 1.54 -8.59
N ILE A 85 12.32 1.21 -8.42
CA ILE A 85 12.91 0.94 -7.09
C ILE A 85 13.06 2.24 -6.30
N LYS A 86 13.39 3.35 -6.98
CA LYS A 86 13.45 4.68 -6.37
C LYS A 86 12.10 5.12 -5.81
N GLU A 87 11.03 4.91 -6.57
CA GLU A 87 9.68 5.37 -6.21
C GLU A 87 8.95 4.41 -5.26
N LYS A 88 9.01 3.10 -5.53
CA LYS A 88 8.21 2.08 -4.82
C LYS A 88 9.00 1.31 -3.76
N GLY A 89 10.31 1.49 -3.73
CA GLY A 89 11.20 0.73 -2.86
C GLY A 89 11.58 -0.63 -3.43
N TRP A 90 12.25 -1.42 -2.60
CA TRP A 90 12.71 -2.76 -2.95
C TRP A 90 11.55 -3.77 -2.98
N PRO A 91 11.55 -4.78 -3.87
CA PRO A 91 10.56 -5.84 -3.85
C PRO A 91 10.45 -6.50 -2.48
N LEU A 92 9.22 -6.73 -2.05
CA LEU A 92 8.92 -7.44 -0.80
C LEU A 92 9.06 -8.95 -1.01
N SER A 93 9.44 -9.64 0.06
CA SER A 93 9.36 -11.10 0.09
C SER A 93 7.90 -11.56 -0.01
N ASN A 94 7.67 -12.79 -0.44
CA ASN A 94 6.31 -13.35 -0.47
C ASN A 94 5.63 -13.31 0.90
N GLU A 95 6.38 -13.57 1.98
CA GLU A 95 5.85 -13.54 3.35
C GLU A 95 5.47 -12.11 3.78
N ASP A 96 6.33 -11.12 3.50
CA ASP A 96 6.05 -9.73 3.84
C ASP A 96 4.93 -9.14 2.98
N LEU A 97 4.83 -9.59 1.73
CA LEU A 97 3.74 -9.24 0.84
C LEU A 97 2.42 -9.77 1.38
N GLU A 98 2.35 -11.03 1.84
CA GLU A 98 1.14 -11.58 2.45
C GLU A 98 0.74 -10.79 3.69
N LYS A 99 1.70 -10.46 4.58
CA LYS A 99 1.44 -9.64 5.77
C LYS A 99 0.95 -8.24 5.39
N LYS A 100 1.56 -7.61 4.39
CA LYS A 100 1.19 -6.28 3.91
C LYS A 100 -0.22 -6.30 3.33
N VAL A 101 -0.53 -7.28 2.50
CA VAL A 101 -1.86 -7.44 1.89
C VAL A 101 -2.93 -7.63 2.95
N LYS A 102 -2.71 -8.48 3.96
CA LYS A 102 -3.66 -8.65 5.07
C LYS A 102 -3.83 -7.39 5.92
N LYS A 103 -2.77 -6.59 6.05
CA LYS A 103 -2.80 -5.32 6.79
C LYS A 103 -3.54 -4.22 6.01
N ASP A 104 -3.29 -4.12 4.70
CA ASP A 104 -3.85 -3.10 3.83
C ASP A 104 -5.33 -3.39 3.50
N PHE A 105 -5.73 -4.67 3.49
CA PHE A 105 -7.09 -5.14 3.23
C PHE A 105 -7.65 -6.00 4.38
N PRO A 106 -7.94 -5.39 5.55
CA PRO A 106 -8.35 -6.10 6.76
C PRO A 106 -9.84 -6.44 6.82
N HIS A 107 -10.66 -5.96 5.87
CA HIS A 107 -12.12 -6.05 5.99
C HIS A 107 -12.66 -7.39 5.48
N THR A 108 -13.97 -7.54 5.44
CA THR A 108 -14.66 -8.71 4.90
C THR A 108 -15.31 -8.36 3.57
N PHE A 109 -15.29 -9.28 2.60
CA PHE A 109 -16.06 -9.12 1.37
C PHE A 109 -17.30 -10.01 1.37
N ILE A 110 -18.35 -9.54 0.71
CA ILE A 110 -19.51 -10.33 0.31
C ILE A 110 -19.58 -10.29 -1.21
N ASN A 111 -19.61 -11.46 -1.84
CA ASN A 111 -19.95 -11.59 -3.26
C ASN A 111 -21.44 -11.89 -3.38
N THR A 112 -22.12 -11.21 -4.29
CA THR A 112 -23.54 -11.43 -4.58
C THR A 112 -23.81 -11.33 -6.08
N ARG A 113 -24.85 -12.04 -6.53
CA ARG A 113 -25.39 -11.92 -7.90
C ARG A 113 -26.56 -10.93 -7.98
N ASN A 114 -27.04 -10.44 -6.84
CA ASN A 114 -28.11 -9.46 -6.81
C ASN A 114 -27.64 -8.14 -7.44
N LEU A 115 -28.55 -7.47 -8.13
CA LEU A 115 -28.27 -6.16 -8.71
C LEU A 115 -28.06 -5.15 -7.56
N LEU A 116 -26.87 -4.57 -7.47
CA LEU A 116 -26.50 -3.61 -6.42
C LEU A 116 -26.92 -2.16 -6.73
N THR A 117 -27.76 -1.95 -7.74
CA THR A 117 -28.23 -0.62 -8.14
C THR A 117 -29.14 -0.04 -7.06
N GLY A 118 -28.78 1.13 -6.52
CA GLY A 118 -29.56 1.82 -5.48
C GLY A 118 -29.49 1.23 -4.07
N ILE A 119 -28.98 0.00 -3.91
CA ILE A 119 -28.90 -0.70 -2.61
C ILE A 119 -27.47 -0.83 -2.10
N MET A 120 -27.31 -1.15 -0.82
CA MET A 120 -26.02 -1.38 -0.14
C MET A 120 -25.00 -0.28 -0.41
N LEU A 121 -25.42 0.98 -0.21
CA LEU A 121 -24.60 2.16 -0.42
C LEU A 121 -23.50 2.26 0.66
N PRO A 122 -22.33 2.81 0.32
CA PRO A 122 -21.29 3.10 1.31
C PRO A 122 -21.83 3.91 2.50
N GLY A 123 -21.42 3.53 3.71
CA GLY A 123 -21.86 4.12 4.98
C GLY A 123 -23.13 3.51 5.57
N GLN A 124 -23.83 2.62 4.85
CA GLN A 124 -25.01 1.94 5.38
C GLN A 124 -24.64 0.77 6.28
N THR A 125 -25.43 0.57 7.34
CA THR A 125 -25.31 -0.59 8.22
C THR A 125 -26.12 -1.75 7.67
N VAL A 126 -25.49 -2.92 7.57
CA VAL A 126 -26.12 -4.15 7.10
C VAL A 126 -26.13 -5.22 8.19
N GLU A 127 -27.14 -6.08 8.15
CA GLU A 127 -27.34 -7.18 9.08
C GLU A 127 -27.67 -8.48 8.33
N GLY A 128 -26.98 -9.56 8.67
CA GLY A 128 -27.29 -10.91 8.21
C GLY A 128 -28.46 -11.49 9.00
N LEU A 129 -29.49 -11.97 8.30
CA LEU A 129 -30.71 -12.49 8.94
C LEU A 129 -30.49 -13.80 9.70
N GLN A 130 -29.51 -14.61 9.31
CA GLN A 130 -29.24 -15.91 9.93
C GLN A 130 -28.06 -15.83 10.89
N SER A 131 -26.95 -15.21 10.48
CA SER A 131 -25.74 -15.08 11.30
C SER A 131 -25.87 -14.03 12.41
N GLY A 132 -26.76 -13.05 12.25
CA GLY A 132 -26.78 -11.85 13.09
C GLY A 132 -25.54 -10.97 12.92
N ALA A 133 -24.69 -11.24 11.91
CA ALA A 133 -23.51 -10.45 11.61
C ALA A 133 -23.92 -9.02 11.23
N ARG A 134 -23.22 -8.02 11.78
CA ARG A 134 -23.48 -6.60 11.52
C ARG A 134 -22.21 -5.90 11.09
N GLY A 135 -22.32 -5.01 10.11
CA GLY A 135 -21.20 -4.24 9.61
C GLY A 135 -21.62 -3.02 8.82
N ILE A 136 -20.65 -2.18 8.48
CA ILE A 136 -20.84 -0.96 7.68
C ILE A 136 -20.29 -1.24 6.28
N VAL A 137 -21.07 -0.96 5.25
CA VAL A 137 -20.61 -1.04 3.87
C VAL A 137 -19.57 0.06 3.63
N LEU A 138 -18.34 -0.32 3.30
CA LEU A 138 -17.28 0.62 2.95
C LEU A 138 -17.28 0.93 1.46
N ARG A 139 -17.36 -0.12 0.63
CA ARG A 139 -17.20 -0.03 -0.83
C ARG A 139 -18.07 -1.07 -1.51
N ARG A 140 -18.43 -0.79 -2.77
CA ARG A 140 -19.13 -1.72 -3.65
C ARG A 140 -18.47 -1.72 -5.02
N HIS A 141 -18.18 -2.90 -5.53
CA HIS A 141 -17.67 -3.14 -6.88
C HIS A 141 -18.82 -3.75 -7.68
N LEU A 142 -19.56 -2.90 -8.39
CA LEU A 142 -20.75 -3.29 -9.13
C LEU A 142 -20.41 -4.31 -10.24
N ASP A 143 -19.25 -4.16 -10.87
CA ASP A 143 -18.80 -5.00 -11.98
C ASP A 143 -18.49 -6.44 -11.54
N LEU A 144 -18.00 -6.60 -10.30
CA LEU A 144 -17.62 -7.89 -9.72
C LEU A 144 -18.71 -8.48 -8.79
N GLY A 145 -19.76 -7.71 -8.50
CA GLY A 145 -20.77 -8.08 -7.50
C GLY A 145 -20.22 -8.15 -6.07
N ASN A 146 -19.13 -7.45 -5.77
CA ASN A 146 -18.47 -7.48 -4.47
C ASN A 146 -18.88 -6.27 -3.61
N ILE A 147 -19.12 -6.52 -2.33
CA ILE A 147 -19.37 -5.51 -1.30
C ILE A 147 -18.32 -5.68 -0.22
N ILE A 148 -17.59 -4.62 0.12
CA ILE A 148 -16.61 -4.61 1.21
C ILE A 148 -17.27 -4.04 2.44
N ILE A 149 -17.20 -4.79 3.55
CA ILE A 149 -17.89 -4.50 4.79
C ILE A 149 -16.88 -4.46 5.95
N ASP A 150 -16.95 -3.37 6.71
CA ASP A 150 -16.30 -3.28 8.02
C ASP A 150 -17.19 -3.95 9.07
N LEU A 151 -16.78 -5.16 9.48
CA LEU A 151 -17.50 -5.98 10.44
C LEU A 151 -17.43 -5.33 11.84
N LYS A 152 -18.57 -5.01 12.43
CA LYS A 152 -18.64 -4.41 13.79
C LYS A 152 -18.91 -5.43 14.88
N ALA A 153 -19.39 -6.61 14.51
CA ALA A 153 -19.69 -7.71 15.43
C ALA A 153 -18.67 -8.85 15.27
N THR A 154 -18.57 -9.73 16.27
CA THR A 154 -17.76 -10.96 16.16
C THR A 154 -18.37 -11.98 15.19
N ALA A 155 -19.69 -11.93 15.00
CA ALA A 155 -20.40 -12.80 14.07
C ALA A 155 -20.02 -12.47 12.63
N LYS A 156 -19.63 -13.49 11.87
CA LYS A 156 -19.28 -13.39 10.44
C LYS A 156 -20.49 -13.74 9.59
N PHE A 157 -20.57 -13.12 8.41
CA PHE A 157 -21.56 -13.49 7.40
C PHE A 157 -21.33 -14.93 6.92
N ILE A 158 -22.39 -15.58 6.45
CA ILE A 158 -22.42 -16.97 6.01
C ILE A 158 -22.94 -17.03 4.57
N ALA A 159 -22.36 -17.91 3.75
CA ALA A 159 -22.84 -18.13 2.39
C ALA A 159 -24.28 -18.68 2.39
N GLY A 160 -25.10 -18.16 1.48
CA GLY A 160 -26.52 -18.48 1.33
C GLY A 160 -27.46 -17.64 2.20
N GLU A 161 -26.95 -16.82 3.12
CA GLU A 161 -27.80 -15.98 3.95
C GLU A 161 -28.26 -14.71 3.21
N VAL A 162 -29.38 -14.15 3.67
CA VAL A 162 -29.85 -12.83 3.24
C VAL A 162 -29.25 -11.77 4.16
N VAL A 163 -28.61 -10.77 3.56
CA VAL A 163 -28.11 -9.58 4.23
C VAL A 163 -29.01 -8.41 3.86
N ARG A 164 -29.57 -7.75 4.85
CA ARG A 164 -30.45 -6.60 4.68
C ARG A 164 -29.79 -5.33 5.17
N ASN A 165 -30.17 -4.21 4.58
CA ASN A 165 -29.85 -2.91 5.11
C ASN A 165 -30.75 -2.60 6.33
N VAL A 166 -30.12 -2.16 7.43
CA VAL A 166 -30.80 -1.77 8.67
C VAL A 166 -30.60 -0.30 9.02
N SER A 167 -30.03 0.49 8.11
CA SER A 167 -29.80 1.92 8.33
C SER A 167 -31.12 2.70 8.33
N LEU A 168 -31.34 3.52 9.36
CA LEU A 168 -32.49 4.40 9.51
C LEU A 168 -32.58 5.50 8.43
N VAL A 169 -31.51 5.68 7.63
CA VAL A 169 -31.37 6.71 6.59
C VAL A 169 -31.60 6.14 5.18
N ALA A 170 -31.75 4.83 5.02
CA ALA A 170 -31.99 4.23 3.71
C ALA A 170 -33.47 4.35 3.33
N GLY A 171 -33.76 5.09 2.25
CA GLY A 171 -35.12 5.17 1.68
C GLY A 171 -35.64 3.84 1.13
N ASP A 172 -34.73 2.89 0.85
CA ASP A 172 -35.03 1.54 0.38
C ASP A 172 -34.35 0.48 1.27
N THR A 173 -35.13 -0.48 1.77
CA THR A 173 -34.64 -1.71 2.41
C THR A 173 -34.08 -2.65 1.36
N GLY A 174 -32.84 -2.39 0.93
CA GLY A 174 -32.12 -3.28 0.03
C GLY A 174 -31.72 -4.60 0.71
N GLU A 175 -31.97 -5.71 0.04
CA GLU A 175 -31.55 -7.05 0.47
C GLU A 175 -30.67 -7.70 -0.60
N VAL A 176 -29.66 -8.44 -0.17
CA VAL A 176 -28.78 -9.22 -1.06
C VAL A 176 -28.59 -10.61 -0.49
N ILE A 177 -28.45 -11.60 -1.38
CA ILE A 177 -28.09 -12.96 -0.99
C ILE A 177 -26.58 -13.10 -1.07
N VAL A 178 -25.96 -13.57 0.00
CA VAL A 178 -24.51 -13.83 0.05
C VAL A 178 -24.22 -15.08 -0.76
N GLN A 179 -23.54 -14.96 -1.90
CA GLN A 179 -23.05 -16.12 -2.64
C GLN A 179 -21.81 -16.71 -1.96
N SER A 180 -20.88 -15.84 -1.59
CA SER A 180 -19.67 -16.19 -0.84
C SER A 180 -19.20 -15.01 -0.01
N THR A 181 -18.42 -15.29 1.03
CA THR A 181 -17.90 -14.28 1.95
C THR A 181 -16.55 -14.75 2.49
N GLY A 182 -15.70 -13.81 2.88
CA GLY A 182 -14.36 -14.09 3.38
C GLY A 182 -13.58 -12.81 3.62
N ASP A 183 -12.29 -12.94 3.86
CA ASP A 183 -11.40 -11.79 4.11
C ASP A 183 -11.15 -11.01 2.80
N GLU A 184 -11.12 -9.68 2.87
CA GLU A 184 -11.03 -8.76 1.72
C GLU A 184 -9.81 -9.03 0.83
N HIS A 185 -8.69 -9.46 1.41
CA HIS A 185 -7.50 -9.82 0.65
C HIS A 185 -7.67 -11.03 -0.28
N LEU A 186 -8.70 -11.86 -0.06
CA LEU A 186 -9.07 -12.99 -0.92
C LEU A 186 -10.23 -12.65 -1.87
N ALA A 187 -10.74 -11.43 -1.81
CA ALA A 187 -11.82 -10.99 -2.69
C ALA A 187 -11.36 -10.98 -4.15
N SER A 188 -12.31 -11.12 -5.08
CA SER A 188 -12.01 -10.89 -6.49
C SER A 188 -11.67 -9.43 -6.72
N HIS A 189 -10.52 -9.17 -7.35
CA HIS A 189 -10.05 -7.85 -7.75
C HIS A 189 -9.84 -7.83 -9.27
N HIS A 190 -9.80 -6.63 -9.87
CA HIS A 190 -9.34 -6.51 -11.26
C HIS A 190 -7.85 -6.83 -11.32
N PHE A 191 -7.48 -7.76 -12.21
CA PHE A 191 -6.09 -8.13 -12.52
C PHE A 191 -5.49 -7.21 -13.58
#